data_AF-A0A936XLH8-F1
#
_entry.id   AF-A0A936XLH8-F1
#
_cell.length_a   1.000
_cell.length_b   1.000
_cell.length_c   1.000
_cell.angle_alpha   90.00
_cell.angle_beta   90.00
_cell.angle_gamma   90.00
#
_symmetry.space_group_name_H-M   'P 1'
#
loop_
_entity.id
_entity.type
_entity.pdbx_description
1 polymer ?
#
loop_
_entity_poly.entity_id
_entity_poly.type
_entity_poly.pdbx_seq_one_letter_code
_entity_poly.pdbx_strand_id
1 'polypeptide(L)'
;MDIVDGRLRQIRLIAQCLTGLTLMVLVVSAFMRLEGAGLGCSDWPACYAQVLSREPQRLHFGLFRVLHRISASISLLLACFLVWRCLRPQPIQPACKQALLLLLLMSLLAILGFWSSDPRLALVGFLNIMGGLGLVILSWRVVLSTDTFPEMGKPGKTSVILRLGVVSLFLTVMLGAWMGASYAGVACTTLPDCNGVWWPSAAGWPALNTWVRLSAAPMPGDLGGVTLHLLHRYVALAAVLLLGVACLQALRQEETRASASAVLFLLLVVFGLGGLTVSSGLSLWLVVSHGAFTALLLAAVVNLQRKLSLRQRHSGSPALNPDTR
;
A
#
# COMPACT_ATOMS: atom_id res chain seq x y z
N MET A 1 32.66 13.71 11.65
CA MET A 1 31.19 13.77 11.57
C MET A 1 30.75 13.93 10.12
N ASP A 2 31.34 14.89 9.41
CA ASP A 2 31.00 15.28 8.03
C ASP A 2 30.93 14.15 6.99
N ILE A 3 31.81 13.14 7.06
CA ILE A 3 31.80 12.00 6.10
C ILE A 3 30.59 11.09 6.34
N VAL A 4 30.21 10.87 7.61
CA VAL A 4 29.04 10.06 7.97
C VAL A 4 27.75 10.80 7.63
N ASP A 5 27.71 12.11 7.88
CA ASP A 5 26.56 12.97 7.56
C ASP A 5 26.35 13.07 6.04
N GLY A 6 27.44 13.20 5.26
CA GLY A 6 27.39 13.16 3.79
C GLY A 6 26.88 11.81 3.25
N ARG A 7 27.29 10.70 3.86
CA ARG A 7 26.83 9.35 3.50
C ARG A 7 25.35 9.14 3.82
N LEU A 8 24.88 9.58 4.99
CA LEU A 8 23.47 9.50 5.37
C LEU A 8 22.59 10.34 4.45
N ARG A 9 23.04 11.55 4.08
CA ARG A 9 22.35 12.41 3.11
C ARG A 9 22.23 11.72 1.75
N GLN A 10 23.30 11.08 1.28
CA GLN A 10 23.28 10.32 0.02
C GLN A 10 22.30 9.14 0.08
N ILE A 11 22.33 8.34 1.15
CA ILE A 11 21.39 7.23 1.36
C ILE A 11 19.95 7.74 1.37
N ARG A 12 19.68 8.85 2.07
CA ARG A 12 18.37 9.48 2.15
C ARG A 12 17.85 9.89 0.76
N LEU A 13 18.68 10.58 -0.02
CA LEU A 13 18.33 11.01 -1.37
C LEU A 13 18.01 9.81 -2.28
N ILE A 14 18.87 8.77 -2.25
CA ILE A 14 18.64 7.54 -3.01
C ILE A 14 17.32 6.88 -2.61
N ALA A 15 17.06 6.75 -1.31
CA ALA A 15 15.84 6.15 -0.79
C ALA A 15 14.58 6.97 -1.13
N GLN A 16 14.67 8.30 -1.15
CA GLN A 16 13.59 9.18 -1.62
C GLN A 16 13.31 8.98 -3.12
N CYS A 17 14.35 8.94 -3.95
CA CYS A 17 14.22 8.63 -5.37
C CYS A 17 13.59 7.24 -5.59
N LEU A 18 14.04 6.22 -4.83
CA LEU A 18 13.45 4.88 -4.85
C LEU A 18 11.98 4.88 -4.43
N THR A 19 11.59 5.69 -3.44
CA THR A 19 10.19 5.80 -3.01
C THR A 19 9.33 6.34 -4.16
N GLY A 20 9.80 7.38 -4.85
CA GLY A 20 9.13 7.92 -6.03
C GLY A 20 9.05 6.92 -7.20
N LEU A 21 10.15 6.25 -7.52
CA LEU A 21 10.20 5.26 -8.60
C LEU A 21 9.34 4.03 -8.30
N THR A 22 9.36 3.51 -7.07
CA THR A 22 8.54 2.35 -6.69
C THR A 22 7.05 2.70 -6.66
N LEU A 23 6.69 3.94 -6.28
CA LEU A 23 5.32 4.44 -6.42
C LEU A 23 4.90 4.53 -7.89
N MET A 24 5.78 5.02 -8.77
CA MET A 24 5.54 5.05 -10.21
C MET A 24 5.36 3.64 -10.78
N VAL A 25 6.22 2.69 -10.41
CA VAL A 25 6.09 1.27 -10.79
C VAL A 25 4.75 0.70 -10.32
N LEU A 26 4.36 0.93 -9.07
CA LEU A 26 3.06 0.51 -8.51
C LEU A 26 1.90 1.05 -9.36
N VAL A 27 1.89 2.36 -9.65
CA VAL A 27 0.81 3.04 -10.37
C VAL A 27 0.72 2.54 -11.82
N VAL A 28 1.85 2.49 -12.52
CA VAL A 28 1.89 2.01 -13.92
C VAL A 28 1.53 0.51 -13.99
N SER A 29 1.97 -0.29 -13.02
CA SER A 29 1.61 -1.71 -12.91
C SER A 29 0.11 -1.90 -12.71
N ALA A 30 -0.50 -1.13 -11.80
CA ALA A 30 -1.94 -1.16 -11.55
C ALA A 30 -2.73 -0.76 -12.80
N PHE A 31 -2.32 0.33 -13.48
CA PHE A 31 -2.92 0.76 -14.74
C PHE A 31 -2.87 -0.35 -15.80
N MET A 32 -1.69 -0.91 -16.08
CA MET A 32 -1.55 -1.97 -17.09
C MET A 32 -2.38 -3.21 -16.76
N ARG A 33 -2.50 -3.59 -15.48
CA ARG A 33 -3.30 -4.75 -15.07
C ARG A 33 -4.79 -4.52 -15.27
N LEU A 34 -5.29 -3.36 -14.85
CA LEU A 34 -6.73 -3.03 -14.92
C LEU A 34 -7.16 -2.78 -16.37
N GLU A 35 -6.35 -2.02 -17.10
CA GLU A 35 -6.56 -1.76 -18.51
C GLU A 35 -6.40 -3.04 -19.34
N GLY A 36 -5.38 -3.85 -19.04
CA GLY A 36 -5.16 -5.16 -19.67
C GLY A 36 -6.25 -6.19 -19.36
N ALA A 37 -7.01 -6.00 -18.28
CA ALA A 37 -8.22 -6.76 -18.06
C ALA A 37 -9.35 -6.27 -18.98
N GLY A 38 -9.42 -4.97 -19.25
CA GLY A 38 -10.46 -4.32 -20.06
C GLY A 38 -11.29 -3.29 -19.29
N LEU A 39 -10.87 -2.90 -18.08
CA LEU A 39 -11.64 -2.03 -17.17
C LEU A 39 -11.84 -0.58 -17.70
N GLY A 40 -11.08 -0.19 -18.73
CA GLY A 40 -11.26 1.07 -19.46
C GLY A 40 -12.20 0.98 -20.68
N CYS A 41 -12.73 -0.20 -21.01
CA CYS A 41 -13.61 -0.39 -22.17
C CYS A 41 -15.08 -0.10 -21.82
N SER A 42 -15.87 0.38 -22.80
CA SER A 42 -17.30 0.67 -22.63
C SER A 42 -18.13 -0.55 -22.25
N ASP A 43 -17.71 -1.73 -22.70
CA ASP A 43 -18.47 -2.97 -22.60
C ASP A 43 -17.96 -3.87 -21.46
N TRP A 44 -17.26 -3.31 -20.47
CA TRP A 44 -16.89 -4.04 -19.27
C TRP A 44 -18.15 -4.54 -18.53
N PRO A 45 -18.26 -5.83 -18.14
CA PRO A 45 -17.22 -6.87 -18.04
C PRO A 45 -17.06 -7.80 -19.25
N ALA A 46 -17.78 -7.60 -20.35
CA ALA A 46 -17.72 -8.46 -21.54
C ALA A 46 -16.31 -8.48 -22.18
N CYS A 47 -15.58 -7.35 -22.16
CA CYS A 47 -14.19 -7.31 -22.61
C CYS A 47 -13.29 -8.27 -21.81
N TYR A 48 -13.52 -8.41 -20.50
CA TYR A 48 -12.76 -9.37 -19.68
C TYR A 48 -13.04 -10.81 -20.09
N ALA A 49 -14.30 -11.12 -20.40
CA ALA A 49 -14.69 -12.46 -20.84
C ALA A 49 -13.97 -12.87 -22.13
N GLN A 50 -13.73 -11.93 -23.06
CA GLN A 50 -12.93 -12.15 -24.27
C GLN A 50 -11.44 -12.39 -23.96
N VAL A 51 -10.87 -11.62 -23.02
CA VAL A 51 -9.50 -11.85 -22.53
C VAL A 51 -9.38 -13.24 -21.91
N LEU A 52 -10.40 -13.67 -21.15
CA LEU A 52 -10.47 -15.01 -20.59
C LEU A 52 -10.67 -16.10 -21.65
N SER A 53 -11.36 -15.85 -22.76
CA SER A 53 -11.52 -16.83 -23.85
C SER A 53 -10.31 -16.93 -24.79
N ARG A 54 -9.26 -16.12 -24.59
CA ARG A 54 -8.05 -16.02 -25.43
C ARG A 54 -8.32 -15.52 -26.85
N GLU A 55 -9.40 -14.79 -27.08
CA GLU A 55 -9.51 -14.03 -28.33
C GLU A 55 -8.47 -12.91 -28.33
N PRO A 56 -7.68 -12.75 -29.42
CA PRO A 56 -6.53 -11.85 -29.41
C PRO A 56 -6.98 -10.39 -29.53
N GLN A 57 -7.32 -9.75 -28.41
CA GLN A 57 -7.38 -8.30 -28.35
C GLN A 57 -5.96 -7.73 -28.31
N ARG A 58 -5.56 -7.05 -29.40
CA ARG A 58 -4.30 -6.27 -29.47
C ARG A 58 -4.47 -4.99 -28.66
N LEU A 59 -4.35 -5.10 -27.35
CA LEU A 59 -4.32 -3.94 -26.48
C LEU A 59 -2.94 -3.25 -26.57
N HIS A 60 -2.87 -2.13 -27.29
CA HIS A 60 -1.65 -1.37 -27.59
C HIS A 60 -1.22 -0.51 -26.39
N PHE A 61 -0.52 -1.09 -25.40
CA PHE A 61 0.02 -0.36 -24.24
C PHE A 61 1.56 -0.31 -24.22
N GLY A 62 2.19 -0.23 -25.40
CA GLY A 62 3.64 -0.28 -25.56
C GLY A 62 4.37 0.73 -24.66
N LEU A 63 3.85 1.97 -24.58
CA LEU A 63 4.45 3.04 -23.76
C LEU A 63 4.47 2.67 -22.27
N PHE A 64 3.33 2.33 -21.66
CA PHE A 64 3.26 2.01 -20.23
C PHE A 64 4.06 0.75 -19.89
N ARG A 65 4.13 -0.22 -20.81
CA ARG A 65 4.97 -1.42 -20.65
C ARG A 65 6.45 -1.07 -20.63
N VAL A 66 6.90 -0.21 -21.56
CA VAL A 66 8.29 0.27 -21.60
C VAL A 66 8.58 1.12 -20.37
N LEU A 67 7.67 2.03 -19.99
CA LEU A 67 7.79 2.89 -18.81
C LEU A 67 7.94 2.06 -17.53
N HIS A 68 7.12 1.03 -17.36
CA HIS A 68 7.23 0.10 -16.24
C HIS A 68 8.56 -0.65 -16.25
N ARG A 69 8.99 -1.19 -17.41
CA ARG A 69 10.26 -1.93 -17.51
C ARG A 69 11.45 -1.05 -17.15
N ILE A 70 11.53 0.16 -17.72
CA ILE A 70 12.62 1.10 -17.46
C ILE A 70 12.62 1.53 -15.99
N SER A 71 11.48 1.95 -15.44
CA SER A 71 11.40 2.38 -14.04
C SER A 71 11.70 1.25 -13.05
N ALA A 72 11.25 0.02 -13.31
CA ALA A 72 11.56 -1.14 -12.50
C ALA A 72 13.05 -1.52 -12.55
N SER A 73 13.67 -1.52 -13.74
CA SER A 73 15.10 -1.79 -13.90
C SER A 73 15.97 -0.75 -13.21
N ILE A 74 15.64 0.54 -13.36
CA ILE A 74 16.35 1.63 -12.66
C ILE A 74 16.19 1.47 -11.15
N SER A 75 14.98 1.16 -10.67
CA SER A 75 14.72 0.93 -9.24
C SER A 75 15.58 -0.21 -8.68
N LEU A 76 15.71 -1.31 -9.41
CA LEU A 76 16.51 -2.46 -8.99
C LEU A 76 18.01 -2.10 -8.90
N LEU A 77 18.56 -1.44 -9.93
CA LEU A 77 19.95 -0.99 -9.92
C LEU A 77 20.24 -0.02 -8.78
N LEU A 78 19.32 0.92 -8.56
CA LEU A 78 19.43 1.91 -7.50
C LEU A 78 19.30 1.26 -6.11
N ALA A 79 18.48 0.22 -5.95
CA ALA A 79 18.38 -0.57 -4.73
C ALA A 79 19.66 -1.37 -4.45
N CYS A 80 20.28 -1.97 -5.46
CA CYS A 80 21.58 -2.62 -5.33
C CYS A 80 22.66 -1.62 -4.86
N PHE A 81 22.69 -0.44 -5.47
CA PHE A 81 23.61 0.64 -5.07
C PHE A 81 23.34 1.14 -3.65
N LEU A 82 22.07 1.31 -3.27
CA LEU A 82 21.67 1.66 -1.91
C LEU A 82 22.17 0.64 -0.88
N VAL A 83 21.98 -0.66 -1.14
CA VAL A 83 22.45 -1.75 -0.27
C VAL A 83 23.97 -1.70 -0.14
N TRP A 84 24.69 -1.57 -1.26
CA TRP A 84 26.15 -1.44 -1.25
C TRP A 84 26.61 -0.26 -0.39
N ARG A 85 25.96 0.91 -0.53
CA ARG A 85 26.28 2.11 0.24
C ARG A 85 25.91 1.99 1.73
N CYS A 86 24.87 1.22 2.05
CA CYS A 86 24.50 0.92 3.43
C CYS A 86 25.48 -0.05 4.10
N LEU A 87 26.11 -0.95 3.33
CA LEU A 87 27.07 -1.94 3.83
C LEU A 87 28.50 -1.41 3.98
N ARG A 88 28.95 -0.51 3.10
CA ARG A 88 30.34 -0.03 3.05
C ARG A 88 30.51 1.41 3.53
N PRO A 89 31.61 1.75 4.24
CA PRO A 89 32.66 0.86 4.74
C PRO A 89 32.23 0.00 5.93
N GLN A 90 31.34 0.53 6.78
CA GLN A 90 30.71 -0.20 7.88
C GLN A 90 29.17 -0.16 7.75
N PRO A 91 28.45 -1.23 8.13
CA PRO A 91 27.00 -1.28 8.05
C PRO A 91 26.31 -0.18 8.87
N ILE A 92 25.43 0.62 8.26
CA ILE A 92 24.56 1.56 8.98
C ILE A 92 23.24 0.86 9.30
N GLN A 93 23.03 0.50 10.56
CA GLN A 93 21.75 -0.03 11.03
C GLN A 93 20.86 1.09 11.60
N PRO A 94 19.53 1.02 11.43
CA PRO A 94 18.74 -0.05 10.81
C PRO A 94 18.58 0.08 9.28
N ALA A 95 19.20 1.07 8.64
CA ALA A 95 19.06 1.35 7.21
C ALA A 95 19.42 0.14 6.33
N CYS A 96 20.52 -0.53 6.65
CA CYS A 96 20.99 -1.69 5.93
C CYS A 96 19.97 -2.84 5.93
N LYS A 97 19.40 -3.19 7.10
CA LYS A 97 18.36 -4.23 7.18
C LYS A 97 17.16 -3.92 6.28
N GLN A 98 16.71 -2.67 6.27
CA GLN A 98 15.57 -2.25 5.47
C GLN A 98 15.87 -2.24 3.97
N ALA A 99 17.08 -1.80 3.58
CA ALA A 99 17.54 -1.83 2.19
C ALA A 99 17.67 -3.27 1.66
N LEU A 100 18.14 -4.22 2.49
CA LEU A 100 18.20 -5.64 2.13
C LEU A 100 16.80 -6.25 1.96
N LEU A 101 15.87 -5.95 2.86
CA LEU A 101 14.47 -6.38 2.73
C LEU A 101 13.80 -5.79 1.48
N LEU A 102 14.08 -4.54 1.16
CA LEU A 102 13.61 -3.89 -0.07
C LEU A 102 14.12 -4.64 -1.31
N LEU A 103 15.43 -4.89 -1.38
CA LEU A 103 16.04 -5.62 -2.50
C LEU A 103 15.51 -7.04 -2.62
N LEU A 104 15.34 -7.75 -1.49
CA LEU A 104 14.73 -9.08 -1.47
C LEU A 104 13.32 -9.05 -2.05
N LEU A 105 12.47 -8.12 -1.59
CA LEU A 105 11.10 -8.01 -2.08
C LEU A 105 11.05 -7.64 -3.58
N MET A 106 11.94 -6.76 -4.05
CA MET A 106 12.08 -6.43 -5.47
C MET A 106 12.42 -7.67 -6.30
N SER A 107 13.37 -8.49 -5.85
CA SER A 107 13.76 -9.73 -6.53
C SER A 107 12.61 -10.75 -6.56
N LEU A 108 11.88 -10.90 -5.45
CA LEU A 108 10.71 -11.78 -5.39
C LEU A 108 9.60 -11.32 -6.36
N LEU A 109 9.37 -10.01 -6.48
CA LEU A 109 8.40 -9.46 -7.42
C LEU A 109 8.85 -9.59 -8.88
N ALA A 110 10.15 -9.46 -9.15
CA ALA A 110 10.70 -9.69 -10.49
C ALA A 110 10.46 -11.14 -10.95
N ILE A 111 10.63 -12.11 -10.04
CA ILE A 111 10.33 -13.53 -10.30
C ILE A 111 8.82 -13.73 -10.47
N LEU A 112 8.00 -13.20 -9.56
CA LEU A 112 6.54 -13.29 -9.62
C LEU A 112 5.98 -12.72 -10.94
N GLY A 113 6.64 -11.69 -11.49
CA GLY A 113 6.28 -11.05 -12.75
C GLY A 113 6.17 -11.99 -13.96
N PHE A 114 6.84 -13.15 -13.94
CA PHE A 114 6.70 -14.17 -15.00
C PHE A 114 5.26 -14.67 -15.15
N TRP A 115 4.58 -14.93 -14.02
CA TRP A 115 3.19 -15.39 -13.99
C TRP A 115 2.17 -14.25 -14.03
N SER A 116 2.60 -13.01 -13.83
CA SER A 116 1.70 -11.84 -13.76
C SER A 116 1.04 -11.49 -15.10
N SER A 117 1.41 -12.18 -16.19
CA SER A 117 0.79 -12.03 -17.51
C SER A 117 -0.55 -12.76 -17.63
N ASP A 118 -0.84 -13.74 -16.77
CA ASP A 118 -2.12 -14.46 -16.77
C ASP A 118 -3.10 -13.79 -15.79
N PRO A 119 -4.14 -13.07 -16.28
CA PRO A 119 -5.10 -12.39 -15.42
C PRO A 119 -6.01 -13.35 -14.66
N ARG A 120 -5.94 -14.66 -14.93
CA ARG A 120 -6.72 -15.68 -14.20
C ARG A 120 -6.13 -16.00 -12.83
N LEU A 121 -4.85 -15.67 -12.61
CA LEU A 121 -4.12 -15.99 -11.39
C LEU A 121 -4.30 -14.87 -10.34
N ALA A 122 -5.47 -14.85 -9.70
CA ALA A 122 -5.83 -13.82 -8.71
C ALA A 122 -4.79 -13.70 -7.58
N LEU A 123 -4.24 -14.82 -7.10
CA LEU A 123 -3.17 -14.80 -6.08
C LEU A 123 -1.92 -14.06 -6.55
N VAL A 124 -1.51 -14.24 -7.80
CA VAL A 124 -0.34 -13.56 -8.38
C VAL A 124 -0.61 -12.06 -8.46
N GLY A 125 -1.80 -11.66 -8.92
CA GLY A 125 -2.23 -10.27 -8.92
C GLY A 125 -2.23 -9.64 -7.52
N PHE A 126 -2.75 -10.37 -6.53
CA PHE A 126 -2.80 -9.95 -5.13
C PHE A 126 -1.40 -9.74 -4.55
N LEU A 127 -0.51 -10.73 -4.71
CA LEU A 127 0.88 -10.65 -4.25
C LEU A 127 1.64 -9.52 -4.94
N ASN A 128 1.37 -9.26 -6.22
CA ASN A 128 1.98 -8.14 -6.93
C ASN A 128 1.53 -6.77 -6.38
N ILE A 129 0.24 -6.59 -6.08
CA ILE A 129 -0.29 -5.36 -5.42
C ILE A 129 0.37 -5.18 -4.05
N MET A 130 0.36 -6.24 -3.24
CA MET A 130 0.86 -6.18 -1.87
C MET A 130 2.37 -5.98 -1.80
N GLY A 131 3.12 -6.64 -2.67
CA GLY A 131 4.55 -6.42 -2.79
C GLY A 131 4.86 -5.01 -3.27
N GLY A 132 4.13 -4.48 -4.26
CA GLY A 132 4.30 -3.10 -4.72
C GLY A 132 4.09 -2.07 -3.60
N LEU A 133 3.03 -2.23 -2.79
CA LEU A 133 2.81 -1.39 -1.59
C LEU A 133 3.96 -1.57 -0.59
N GLY A 134 4.44 -2.81 -0.42
CA GLY A 134 5.60 -3.13 0.38
C GLY A 134 6.88 -2.43 -0.07
N LEU A 135 7.12 -2.28 -1.39
CA LEU A 135 8.27 -1.56 -1.93
C LEU A 135 8.27 -0.08 -1.53
N VAL A 136 7.10 0.58 -1.63
CA VAL A 136 6.93 1.99 -1.21
C VAL A 136 7.17 2.13 0.29
N ILE A 137 6.60 1.23 1.10
CA ILE A 137 6.78 1.27 2.56
C ILE A 137 8.26 1.02 2.95
N LEU A 138 8.91 0.01 2.38
CA LEU A 138 10.29 -0.34 2.72
C LEU A 138 11.27 0.74 2.28
N SER A 139 11.12 1.30 1.08
CA SER A 139 11.95 2.42 0.62
C SER A 139 11.77 3.66 1.50
N TRP A 140 10.53 4.00 1.88
CA TRP A 140 10.26 5.08 2.82
C TRP A 140 10.85 4.82 4.21
N ARG A 141 10.80 3.58 4.71
CA ARG A 141 11.43 3.22 5.97
C ARG A 141 12.94 3.47 5.94
N VAL A 142 13.61 3.21 4.81
CA VAL A 142 15.04 3.55 4.66
C VAL A 142 15.25 5.06 4.80
N VAL A 143 14.41 5.90 4.19
CA VAL A 143 14.45 7.37 4.38
C VAL A 143 14.38 7.70 5.86
N LEU A 144 13.40 7.15 6.57
CA LEU A 144 13.23 7.36 8.00
C LEU A 144 14.48 6.90 8.78
N SER A 145 15.08 5.77 8.44
CA SER A 145 16.26 5.25 9.16
C SER A 145 17.51 6.14 9.08
N THR A 146 17.54 7.14 8.19
CA THR A 146 18.64 8.11 8.08
C THR A 146 18.49 9.33 8.98
N ASP A 147 17.32 9.55 9.57
CA ASP A 147 17.15 10.65 10.53
C ASP A 147 17.91 10.34 11.81
N THR A 148 18.77 11.27 12.22
CA THR A 148 19.53 11.22 13.47
C THR A 148 18.59 11.47 14.65
N PHE A 149 18.38 10.45 15.47
CA PHE A 149 17.69 10.58 16.76
C PHE A 149 18.64 10.15 17.88
N PRO A 150 18.58 10.80 19.06
CA PRO A 150 19.33 10.38 20.24
C PRO A 150 19.08 8.90 20.56
N GLU A 151 20.08 8.25 21.16
CA GLU A 151 20.18 6.81 21.37
C GLU A 151 18.91 6.10 21.89
N MET A 152 18.79 4.84 21.47
CA MET A 152 17.59 4.02 21.60
C MET A 152 17.32 3.51 23.02
N GLY A 153 16.38 4.13 23.74
CA GLY A 153 15.68 3.52 24.89
C GLY A 153 14.67 2.41 24.49
N LYS A 154 14.04 1.72 25.46
CA LYS A 154 13.02 0.69 25.17
C LYS A 154 11.79 1.29 24.46
N PRO A 155 11.13 0.59 23.52
CA PRO A 155 9.89 1.07 22.89
C PRO A 155 8.80 1.34 23.94
N GLY A 156 8.20 2.53 23.89
CA GLY A 156 7.04 2.87 24.72
C GLY A 156 5.77 2.13 24.28
N LYS A 157 4.77 2.06 25.16
CA LYS A 157 3.52 1.30 24.92
C LYS A 157 2.59 2.04 23.96
N THR A 158 2.53 1.61 22.70
CA THR A 158 1.62 2.19 21.70
C THR A 158 0.16 2.10 22.13
N SER A 159 -0.60 3.19 21.95
CA SER A 159 -2.05 3.24 22.20
C SER A 159 -2.77 2.08 21.51
N VAL A 160 -3.67 1.41 22.23
CA VAL A 160 -4.49 0.32 21.70
C VAL A 160 -5.31 0.79 20.49
N ILE A 161 -5.84 2.02 20.54
CA ILE A 161 -6.62 2.62 19.45
C ILE A 161 -5.79 2.74 18.18
N LEU A 162 -4.55 3.23 18.27
CA LEU A 162 -3.65 3.33 17.12
C LEU A 162 -3.32 1.95 16.56
N ARG A 163 -3.08 0.96 17.43
CA ARG A 163 -2.80 -0.42 17.01
C ARG A 163 -3.97 -1.03 16.26
N LEU A 164 -5.18 -0.94 16.83
CA LEU A 164 -6.40 -1.43 16.19
C LEU A 164 -6.69 -0.69 14.87
N GLY A 165 -6.43 0.62 14.83
CA GLY A 165 -6.56 1.41 13.59
C GLY A 165 -5.61 0.95 12.49
N VAL A 166 -4.34 0.68 12.82
CA VAL A 166 -3.37 0.15 11.83
C VAL A 166 -3.71 -1.27 11.39
N VAL A 167 -4.16 -2.14 12.31
CA VAL A 167 -4.64 -3.48 11.95
C VAL A 167 -5.85 -3.37 11.01
N SER A 168 -6.81 -2.49 11.31
CA SER A 168 -7.98 -2.27 10.46
C SER A 168 -7.58 -1.76 9.08
N LEU A 169 -6.68 -0.77 9.00
CA LEU A 169 -6.14 -0.27 7.72
C LEU A 169 -5.46 -1.39 6.93
N PHE A 170 -4.65 -2.22 7.58
CA PHE A 170 -4.00 -3.35 6.93
C PHE A 170 -5.03 -4.34 6.35
N LEU A 171 -6.05 -4.70 7.13
CA LEU A 171 -7.13 -5.58 6.68
C LEU A 171 -7.92 -4.96 5.51
N THR A 172 -8.23 -3.66 5.55
CA THR A 172 -8.86 -2.94 4.43
C THR A 172 -8.02 -3.01 3.17
N VAL A 173 -6.71 -2.79 3.28
CA VAL A 173 -5.77 -2.88 2.16
C VAL A 173 -5.71 -4.30 1.60
N MET A 174 -5.67 -5.32 2.46
CA MET A 174 -5.72 -6.73 2.04
C MET A 174 -6.99 -7.04 1.25
N LEU A 175 -8.16 -6.66 1.79
CA LEU A 175 -9.45 -6.88 1.14
C LEU A 175 -9.57 -6.11 -0.18
N GLY A 176 -9.08 -4.87 -0.23
CA GLY A 176 -9.07 -4.06 -1.45
C GLY A 176 -8.12 -4.62 -2.52
N ALA A 177 -6.92 -5.06 -2.11
CA ALA A 177 -5.97 -5.73 -3.01
C ALA A 177 -6.54 -7.05 -3.53
N TRP A 178 -7.22 -7.83 -2.69
CA TRP A 178 -7.87 -9.07 -3.09
C TRP A 178 -8.99 -8.82 -4.09
N MET A 179 -9.91 -7.89 -3.79
CA MET A 179 -10.98 -7.46 -4.69
C MET A 179 -10.46 -6.98 -6.05
N GLY A 180 -9.36 -6.21 -6.06
CA GLY A 180 -8.74 -5.73 -7.28
C GLY A 180 -8.00 -6.82 -8.08
N ALA A 181 -7.54 -7.87 -7.42
CA ALA A 181 -6.87 -9.01 -8.06
C ALA A 181 -7.84 -10.08 -8.57
N SER A 182 -9.01 -10.20 -7.93
CA SER A 182 -10.11 -11.07 -8.36
C SER A 182 -11.09 -10.37 -9.31
N TYR A 183 -10.86 -9.10 -9.65
CA TYR A 183 -11.71 -8.25 -10.50
C TYR A 183 -13.16 -8.10 -10.00
N ALA A 184 -13.37 -8.25 -8.69
CA ALA A 184 -14.69 -8.28 -8.07
C ALA A 184 -15.33 -6.89 -7.86
N GLY A 185 -14.64 -5.81 -8.26
CA GLY A 185 -15.05 -4.42 -8.02
C GLY A 185 -16.38 -4.01 -8.66
N VAL A 186 -16.88 -4.78 -9.64
CA VAL A 186 -18.14 -4.51 -10.36
C VAL A 186 -19.38 -5.01 -9.65
N ALA A 187 -19.23 -5.78 -8.56
CA ALA A 187 -20.36 -6.45 -7.95
C ALA A 187 -21.37 -5.47 -7.33
N CYS A 188 -20.91 -4.29 -6.88
CA CYS A 188 -21.74 -3.28 -6.24
C CYS A 188 -21.66 -1.94 -6.98
N THR A 189 -22.80 -1.31 -7.28
CA THR A 189 -22.86 0.02 -7.90
C THR A 189 -23.46 1.09 -6.97
N THR A 190 -24.15 0.69 -5.90
CA THR A 190 -24.70 1.62 -4.90
C THR A 190 -23.79 1.81 -3.68
N LEU A 191 -24.08 2.87 -2.93
CA LEU A 191 -23.48 3.22 -1.64
C LEU A 191 -24.60 3.76 -0.72
N PRO A 192 -24.58 3.46 0.60
CA PRO A 192 -23.59 2.66 1.33
C PRO A 192 -23.85 1.14 1.28
N ASP A 193 -25.05 0.72 0.88
CA ASP A 193 -25.45 -0.66 0.62
C ASP A 193 -24.81 -1.20 -0.67
N CYS A 194 -24.93 -2.51 -0.91
CA CYS A 194 -24.56 -3.13 -2.18
C CYS A 194 -25.82 -3.63 -2.90
N ASN A 195 -26.41 -2.80 -3.75
CA ASN A 195 -27.61 -3.07 -4.55
C ASN A 195 -28.78 -3.61 -3.70
N GLY A 196 -29.04 -2.96 -2.56
CA GLY A 196 -30.04 -3.36 -1.56
C GLY A 196 -29.54 -4.34 -0.50
N VAL A 197 -28.34 -4.91 -0.65
CA VAL A 197 -27.75 -5.86 0.30
C VAL A 197 -26.85 -5.13 1.30
N TRP A 198 -27.11 -5.37 2.59
CA TRP A 198 -26.34 -4.77 3.68
C TRP A 198 -25.42 -5.76 4.39
N TRP A 199 -25.59 -7.07 4.22
CA TRP A 199 -24.76 -8.05 4.91
C TRP A 199 -24.31 -9.18 3.99
N PRO A 200 -23.06 -9.66 4.12
CA PRO A 200 -22.60 -10.83 3.37
C PRO A 200 -23.51 -12.04 3.61
N SER A 201 -23.85 -12.74 2.53
CA SER A 201 -24.58 -14.00 2.61
C SER A 201 -23.60 -15.18 2.77
N ALA A 202 -24.08 -16.29 3.33
CA ALA A 202 -23.26 -17.49 3.51
C ALA A 202 -22.64 -17.99 2.18
N ALA A 203 -23.36 -17.80 1.07
CA ALA A 203 -22.94 -18.18 -0.26
C ALA A 203 -21.77 -17.35 -0.81
N GLY A 204 -21.47 -16.18 -0.24
CA GLY A 204 -20.38 -15.31 -0.70
C GLY A 204 -19.04 -15.55 -0.01
N TRP A 205 -18.99 -16.25 1.13
CA TRP A 205 -17.74 -16.55 1.85
C TRP A 205 -16.68 -17.33 1.05
N PRO A 206 -17.03 -18.27 0.13
CA PRO A 206 -16.03 -18.94 -0.70
C PRO A 206 -15.14 -17.99 -1.52
N ALA A 207 -15.57 -16.74 -1.75
CA ALA A 207 -14.78 -15.73 -2.46
C ALA A 207 -13.54 -15.23 -1.68
N LEU A 208 -13.42 -15.56 -0.39
CA LEU A 208 -12.19 -15.34 0.39
C LEU A 208 -11.09 -16.37 0.10
N ASN A 209 -11.38 -17.42 -0.67
CA ASN A 209 -10.37 -18.40 -1.04
C ASN A 209 -9.34 -17.78 -1.99
N THR A 210 -8.11 -17.58 -1.51
CA THR A 210 -7.08 -16.93 -2.31
C THR A 210 -6.42 -17.81 -3.38
N TRP A 211 -6.72 -19.12 -3.41
CA TRP A 211 -6.16 -20.08 -4.38
C TRP A 211 -7.05 -20.30 -5.60
N VAL A 212 -7.91 -19.33 -5.92
CA VAL A 212 -8.82 -19.39 -7.07
C VAL A 212 -8.09 -19.09 -8.38
N ARG A 213 -8.45 -19.84 -9.41
CA ARG A 213 -8.17 -19.50 -10.81
C ARG A 213 -9.47 -19.02 -11.45
N LEU A 214 -9.49 -17.77 -11.91
CA LEU A 214 -10.69 -17.18 -12.51
C LEU A 214 -11.00 -17.87 -13.84
N SER A 215 -12.19 -18.43 -13.93
CA SER A 215 -12.72 -19.09 -15.13
C SER A 215 -13.70 -18.21 -15.90
N ALA A 216 -14.32 -17.23 -15.23
CA ALA A 216 -15.29 -16.32 -15.80
C ALA A 216 -15.09 -14.90 -15.23
N ALA A 217 -15.59 -13.92 -15.98
CA ALA A 217 -15.62 -12.53 -15.53
C ALA A 217 -16.63 -12.37 -14.39
N PRO A 218 -16.28 -11.71 -13.27
CA PRO A 218 -17.26 -11.34 -12.26
C PRO A 218 -18.37 -10.48 -12.84
N MET A 219 -19.61 -10.79 -12.51
CA MET A 219 -20.80 -10.06 -12.95
C MET A 219 -21.28 -9.10 -11.86
N PRO A 220 -21.99 -8.01 -12.22
CA PRO A 220 -22.73 -7.21 -11.25
C PRO A 220 -23.65 -8.09 -10.39
N GLY A 221 -23.65 -7.89 -9.07
CA GLY A 221 -24.44 -8.68 -8.13
C GLY A 221 -23.87 -10.06 -7.77
N ASP A 222 -22.68 -10.44 -8.25
CA ASP A 222 -22.04 -11.69 -7.81
C ASP A 222 -21.87 -11.74 -6.28
N LEU A 223 -22.35 -12.82 -5.66
CA LEU A 223 -22.42 -12.95 -4.20
C LEU A 223 -21.04 -12.88 -3.54
N GLY A 224 -20.02 -13.40 -4.23
CA GLY A 224 -18.62 -13.33 -3.80
C GLY A 224 -18.11 -11.89 -3.79
N GLY A 225 -18.31 -11.17 -4.90
CA GLY A 225 -17.96 -9.77 -4.99
C GLY A 225 -18.72 -8.88 -4.00
N VAL A 226 -20.02 -9.08 -3.83
CA VAL A 226 -20.85 -8.39 -2.82
C VAL A 226 -20.23 -8.54 -1.42
N THR A 227 -19.81 -9.76 -1.07
CA THR A 227 -19.17 -10.05 0.22
C THR A 227 -17.85 -9.30 0.38
N LEU A 228 -16.98 -9.31 -0.64
CA LEU A 228 -15.71 -8.58 -0.60
C LEU A 228 -15.93 -7.06 -0.45
N HIS A 229 -16.92 -6.49 -1.15
CA HIS A 229 -17.25 -5.07 -1.04
C HIS A 229 -17.73 -4.69 0.36
N LEU A 230 -18.67 -5.43 0.93
CA LEU A 230 -19.20 -5.15 2.26
C LEU A 230 -18.11 -5.27 3.33
N LEU A 231 -17.30 -6.34 3.29
CA LEU A 231 -16.17 -6.50 4.21
C LEU A 231 -15.16 -5.35 4.08
N HIS A 232 -14.76 -5.00 2.85
CA HIS A 232 -13.84 -3.89 2.62
C HIS A 232 -14.40 -2.56 3.16
N ARG A 233 -15.68 -2.25 2.92
CA ARG A 233 -16.35 -1.03 3.38
C ARG A 233 -16.41 -0.94 4.91
N TYR A 234 -16.82 -2.02 5.59
CA TYR A 234 -16.93 -2.01 7.05
C TYR A 234 -15.58 -1.91 7.74
N VAL A 235 -14.57 -2.65 7.26
CA VAL A 235 -13.23 -2.56 7.81
C VAL A 235 -12.59 -1.20 7.49
N ALA A 236 -12.87 -0.62 6.31
CA ALA A 236 -12.45 0.74 5.98
C ALA A 236 -13.06 1.78 6.93
N LEU A 237 -14.36 1.66 7.25
CA LEU A 237 -15.01 2.55 8.22
C LEU A 237 -14.36 2.41 9.61
N ALA A 238 -14.08 1.18 10.06
CA ALA A 238 -13.36 0.95 11.31
C ALA A 238 -11.96 1.59 11.29
N ALA A 239 -11.22 1.48 10.18
CA ALA A 239 -9.92 2.11 10.00
C ALA A 239 -10.02 3.65 10.08
N VAL A 240 -11.01 4.26 9.40
CA VAL A 240 -11.26 5.70 9.43
C VAL A 240 -11.54 6.19 10.85
N LEU A 241 -12.42 5.51 11.58
CA LEU A 241 -12.79 5.89 12.95
C LEU A 241 -11.61 5.73 13.92
N LEU A 242 -10.96 4.56 13.93
CA LEU A 242 -9.88 4.26 14.87
C LEU A 242 -8.62 5.10 14.60
N LEU A 243 -8.18 5.20 13.34
CA LEU A 243 -7.05 6.04 12.98
C LEU A 243 -7.38 7.53 13.08
N GLY A 244 -8.61 7.93 12.75
CA GLY A 244 -9.09 9.29 12.92
C GLY A 244 -8.97 9.74 14.38
N VAL A 245 -9.50 8.96 15.32
CA VAL A 245 -9.38 9.23 16.76
C VAL A 245 -7.91 9.29 17.20
N ALA A 246 -7.08 8.33 16.77
CA ALA A 246 -5.65 8.33 17.10
C ALA A 246 -4.92 9.58 16.55
N CYS A 247 -5.26 10.02 15.33
CA CYS A 247 -4.69 11.21 14.72
C CYS A 247 -5.15 12.49 15.44
N LEU A 248 -6.44 12.60 15.78
CA LEU A 248 -6.97 13.74 16.54
C LEU A 248 -6.27 13.89 17.91
N GLN A 249 -5.98 12.77 18.59
CA GLN A 249 -5.19 12.78 19.82
C GLN A 249 -3.75 13.25 19.55
N ALA A 250 -3.14 12.82 18.45
CA ALA A 250 -1.79 13.20 18.05
C ALA A 250 -1.66 14.65 17.54
N LEU A 251 -2.75 15.29 17.09
CA LEU A 251 -2.76 16.70 16.67
C LEU A 251 -2.57 17.68 17.84
N ARG A 252 -2.89 17.24 19.06
CA ARG A 252 -2.70 18.04 20.29
C ARG A 252 -1.23 18.30 20.63
N GLN A 253 -0.31 17.67 19.91
CA GLN A 253 1.11 17.64 20.21
C GLN A 253 1.88 18.19 19.01
N GLU A 254 2.75 19.18 19.24
CA GLU A 254 3.41 19.91 18.15
C GLU A 254 4.31 19.00 17.30
N GLU A 255 5.10 18.12 17.93
CA GLU A 255 6.03 17.20 17.25
C GLU A 255 5.36 16.24 16.26
N THR A 256 4.14 15.81 16.58
CA THR A 256 3.36 14.86 15.76
C THR A 256 2.30 15.53 14.90
N ARG A 257 1.99 16.81 15.11
CA ARG A 257 0.90 17.52 14.44
C ARG A 257 0.96 17.41 12.92
N ALA A 258 2.12 17.71 12.32
CA ALA A 258 2.28 17.64 10.87
C ALA A 258 2.14 16.22 10.30
N SER A 259 2.61 15.20 11.03
CA SER A 259 2.47 13.80 10.60
C SER A 259 1.04 13.29 10.77
N ALA A 260 0.36 13.69 11.86
CA ALA A 260 -1.02 13.34 12.13
C ALA A 260 -1.99 14.03 11.16
N SER A 261 -1.74 15.31 10.79
CA SER A 261 -2.53 16.02 9.79
C SER A 261 -2.39 15.39 8.41
N ALA A 262 -1.16 14.99 8.02
CA ALA A 262 -0.93 14.30 6.75
C ALA A 262 -1.68 12.95 6.69
N VAL A 263 -1.63 12.15 7.77
CA VAL A 263 -2.39 10.88 7.83
C VAL A 263 -3.89 11.14 7.76
N LEU A 264 -4.42 12.10 8.52
CA LEU A 264 -5.85 12.42 8.52
C LEU A 264 -6.32 12.90 7.14
N PHE A 265 -5.55 13.77 6.48
CA PHE A 265 -5.84 14.23 5.13
C PHE A 265 -5.87 13.07 4.13
N LEU A 266 -4.81 12.25 4.10
CA LEU A 266 -4.72 11.11 3.18
C LEU A 266 -5.82 10.06 3.45
N LEU A 267 -6.18 9.84 4.71
CA LEU A 267 -7.25 8.93 5.10
C LEU A 267 -8.61 9.38 4.53
N LEU A 268 -8.91 10.68 4.62
CA LEU A 268 -10.13 11.26 4.05
C LEU A 268 -10.11 11.22 2.51
N VAL A 269 -8.96 11.51 1.89
CA VAL A 269 -8.80 11.43 0.43
C VAL A 269 -9.02 10.01 -0.06
N VAL A 270 -8.38 9.00 0.56
CA VAL A 270 -8.53 7.59 0.18
C VAL A 270 -9.98 7.13 0.35
N PHE A 271 -10.64 7.50 1.46
CA PHE A 271 -12.03 7.17 1.70
C PHE A 271 -12.97 7.81 0.66
N GLY A 272 -12.77 9.11 0.36
CA GLY A 272 -13.53 9.82 -0.67
C GLY A 272 -13.32 9.25 -2.07
N LEU A 273 -12.07 8.96 -2.46
CA LEU A 273 -11.75 8.30 -3.73
C LEU A 273 -12.42 6.94 -3.84
N GLY A 274 -12.46 6.15 -2.76
CA GLY A 274 -13.16 4.86 -2.75
C GLY A 274 -14.67 5.00 -3.03
N GLY A 275 -15.31 6.01 -2.45
CA GLY A 275 -16.71 6.34 -2.76
C GLY A 275 -16.92 6.74 -4.21
N LEU A 276 -16.08 7.66 -4.71
CA LEU A 276 -16.13 8.13 -6.11
C LEU A 276 -15.86 7.00 -7.12
N THR A 277 -14.97 6.07 -6.80
CA THR A 277 -14.70 4.89 -7.63
C THR A 277 -15.96 4.05 -7.82
N VAL A 278 -16.77 3.83 -6.77
CA VAL A 278 -18.02 3.06 -6.90
C VAL A 278 -19.07 3.86 -7.66
N SER A 279 -19.28 5.13 -7.31
CA SER A 279 -20.33 5.95 -7.93
C SER A 279 -20.09 6.28 -9.40
N SER A 280 -18.84 6.22 -9.86
CA SER A 280 -18.46 6.44 -11.26
C SER A 280 -18.52 5.16 -12.13
N GLY A 281 -18.95 4.03 -11.58
CA GLY A 281 -18.93 2.75 -12.30
C GLY A 281 -17.51 2.21 -12.51
N LEU A 282 -16.61 2.40 -11.54
CA LEU A 282 -15.20 1.99 -11.57
C LEU A 282 -14.34 2.70 -12.62
N SER A 283 -14.40 4.03 -12.68
CA SER A 283 -13.44 4.79 -13.50
C SER A 283 -12.01 4.35 -13.22
N LEU A 284 -11.32 3.88 -14.27
CA LEU A 284 -9.96 3.35 -14.19
C LEU A 284 -9.01 4.30 -13.44
N TRP A 285 -9.05 5.59 -13.75
CA TRP A 285 -8.19 6.59 -13.12
C TRP A 285 -8.47 6.72 -11.63
N LEU A 286 -9.74 6.70 -11.22
CA LEU A 286 -10.11 6.75 -9.80
C LEU A 286 -9.63 5.51 -9.04
N VAL A 287 -9.75 4.31 -9.64
CA VAL A 287 -9.25 3.06 -9.04
C VAL A 287 -7.72 3.12 -8.86
N VAL A 288 -7.00 3.57 -9.90
CA VAL A 288 -5.54 3.71 -9.86
C VAL A 288 -5.11 4.76 -8.83
N SER A 289 -5.79 5.92 -8.79
CA SER A 289 -5.55 6.97 -7.80
C SER A 289 -5.83 6.50 -6.38
N HIS A 290 -6.93 5.77 -6.14
CA HIS A 290 -7.24 5.21 -4.82
C HIS A 290 -6.09 4.32 -4.30
N GLY A 291 -5.53 3.46 -5.17
CA GLY A 291 -4.35 2.65 -4.85
C GLY A 291 -3.09 3.49 -4.59
N ALA A 292 -2.84 4.52 -5.39
CA ALA A 292 -1.69 5.41 -5.22
C ALA A 292 -1.72 6.17 -3.89
N PHE A 293 -2.87 6.77 -3.55
CA PHE A 293 -3.06 7.48 -2.29
C PHE A 293 -3.05 6.54 -1.09
N THR A 294 -3.47 5.28 -1.25
CA THR A 294 -3.31 4.24 -0.23
C THR A 294 -1.84 3.97 0.08
N ALA A 295 -0.96 3.92 -0.93
CA ALA A 295 0.48 3.78 -0.71
C ALA A 295 1.08 4.95 0.08
N LEU A 296 0.66 6.18 -0.25
CA LEU A 296 1.06 7.39 0.48
C LEU A 296 0.54 7.38 1.92
N LEU A 297 -0.71 6.96 2.14
CA LEU A 297 -1.29 6.83 3.48
C LEU A 297 -0.49 5.85 4.34
N LEU A 298 -0.12 4.68 3.79
CA LEU A 298 0.69 3.68 4.49
C LEU A 298 2.07 4.25 4.89
N ALA A 299 2.74 4.98 3.99
CA ALA A 299 4.01 5.64 4.30
C ALA A 299 3.86 6.71 5.40
N ALA A 300 2.78 7.50 5.35
CA ALA A 300 2.47 8.52 6.36
C ALA A 300 2.18 7.90 7.74
N VAL A 301 1.43 6.80 7.79
CA VAL A 301 1.13 6.06 9.04
C VAL A 301 2.42 5.53 9.67
N VAL A 302 3.34 4.96 8.89
CA VAL A 302 4.64 4.49 9.41
C VAL A 302 5.46 5.63 10.01
N ASN A 303 5.44 6.82 9.39
CA ASN A 303 6.10 8.01 9.93
C ASN A 303 5.47 8.44 11.28
N LEU A 304 4.13 8.50 11.34
CA LEU A 304 3.40 8.84 12.57
C LEU A 304 3.68 7.83 13.70
N GLN A 305 3.61 6.53 13.40
CA GLN A 305 3.92 5.47 14.37
C GLN A 305 5.34 5.59 14.91
N ARG A 306 6.31 5.91 14.05
CA ARG A 306 7.71 6.13 14.46
C ARG A 306 7.81 7.28 15.45
N LYS A 307 7.25 8.45 15.14
CA LYS A 307 7.29 9.62 16.03
C LYS A 307 6.62 9.35 17.38
N LEU A 308 5.43 8.73 17.36
CA LEU A 308 4.71 8.38 18.60
C LEU A 308 5.48 7.36 19.45
N SER A 309 6.12 6.38 18.81
CA SER A 309 6.93 5.37 19.51
C SER A 309 8.18 5.97 20.16
N LEU A 310 8.82 6.96 19.51
CA LEU A 310 9.97 7.68 20.06
C LEU A 310 9.57 8.52 21.28
N ARG A 311 8.46 9.25 21.19
CA ARG A 311 7.98 10.12 22.29
C ARG A 311 7.68 9.34 23.57
N GLN A 312 7.01 8.19 23.44
CA GLN A 312 6.68 7.36 24.62
C GLN A 312 7.93 6.83 25.34
N ARG A 313 9.10 6.82 24.68
CA ARG A 313 10.37 6.52 25.35
C ARG A 313 10.82 7.66 26.25
N HIS A 314 10.74 8.91 25.76
CA HIS A 314 11.12 10.09 26.55
C HIS A 314 10.23 10.29 27.78
N SER A 315 8.92 10.06 27.68
CA SER A 315 8.01 10.16 28.83
C SER A 315 8.16 9.03 29.85
N GLY A 316 8.81 7.92 29.48
CA GLY A 316 8.99 6.73 30.33
C GLY A 316 10.36 6.62 31.01
N SER A 317 11.26 7.57 30.77
CA SER A 317 12.54 7.64 31.49
C SER A 317 12.30 8.36 32.82
N PRO A 318 12.55 7.73 33.99
CA PRO A 318 12.45 8.44 35.25
C PRO A 318 13.41 9.64 35.20
N ALA A 319 12.90 10.83 35.51
CA ALA A 319 13.75 11.98 35.74
C ALA A 319 14.73 11.58 36.85
N LEU A 320 16.05 11.58 36.56
CA LEU A 320 17.04 11.54 37.63
C LEU A 320 16.77 12.77 38.50
N ASN A 321 16.31 12.52 39.72
CA ASN A 321 16.14 13.55 40.73
C ASN A 321 17.52 14.16 41.01
N PRO A 322 17.75 15.46 40.78
CA PRO A 322 19.04 16.09 41.05
C PRO A 322 19.38 16.24 42.55
N ASP A 323 18.50 15.82 43.46
CA ASP A 323 18.63 16.02 44.91
C ASP A 323 19.28 14.86 45.70
N THR A 324 20.19 14.09 45.10
CA THR A 324 21.10 13.25 45.89
C THR A 324 22.53 13.80 45.81
N ARG A 325 22.82 14.76 46.68
CA ARG A 325 24.16 15.10 47.17
C ARG A 325 24.20 14.91 48.67
#